data_AF-A0A7C2EYE2-F1
#
_entry.id   AF-A0A7C2EYE2-F1
#
_cell.length_a   1.000
_cell.length_b   1.000
_cell.length_c   1.000
_cell.angle_alpha   90.00
_cell.angle_beta   90.00
_cell.angle_gamma   90.00
#
_symmetry.space_group_name_H-M   'P 1'
#
loop_
_entity.id
_entity.type
_entity.pdbx_description
1 polymer ?
#
loop_
_entity_poly.entity_id
_entity_poly.type
_entity_poly.pdbx_seq_one_letter_code
_entity_poly.pdbx_strand_id
1 'polypeptide(L)'
;MKALGYLVFCVLIVSGLGCDGELESIIEGPDSKITLEDALIQNYNLQTPLYGIKVAIREDVGLDADTIVNLLDEDAVDFLDCQFERGAAIGFEEFMLGDGTLVPPLSELRVFVVPRNFECDAVDRDVCSGIFYPSSDLIIIAERGIGSCGDLPFWKHELGHRYGMALDHSNQEEFEPCIDPPDCF
;
A
#
# COMPACT_ATOMS: atom_id res chain seq x y z
N MET A 1 14.37 -70.09 5.67
CA MET A 1 13.81 -68.90 6.34
C MET A 1 13.94 -67.72 5.41
N LYS A 2 12.84 -66.95 5.30
CA LYS A 2 12.61 -65.66 4.61
C LYS A 2 12.43 -65.72 3.08
N ALA A 3 11.19 -65.41 2.72
CA ALA A 3 10.61 -65.28 1.40
C ALA A 3 10.71 -63.83 0.89
N LEU A 4 10.21 -63.62 -0.33
CA LEU A 4 9.73 -62.36 -0.94
C LEU A 4 10.81 -61.33 -1.29
N GLY A 5 10.78 -60.65 -2.43
CA GLY A 5 9.80 -60.54 -3.51
C GLY A 5 10.23 -59.39 -4.43
N TYR A 6 9.83 -59.47 -5.70
CA TYR A 6 10.05 -58.51 -6.79
C TYR A 6 9.79 -57.04 -6.44
N LEU A 7 10.54 -56.09 -7.04
CA LEU A 7 9.97 -55.12 -8.01
C LEU A 7 11.06 -54.29 -8.70
N VAL A 8 10.65 -53.71 -9.82
CA VAL A 8 11.40 -53.17 -10.96
C VAL A 8 11.23 -51.64 -11.03
N PHE A 9 12.26 -50.96 -11.56
CA PHE A 9 12.30 -49.64 -12.22
C PHE A 9 11.78 -48.38 -11.49
N CYS A 10 12.64 -47.35 -11.42
CA CYS A 10 12.64 -46.25 -12.39
C CYS A 10 13.74 -45.25 -12.02
N VAL A 11 14.65 -45.01 -12.96
CA VAL A 11 15.55 -43.85 -12.92
C VAL A 11 14.78 -42.68 -13.53
N LEU A 12 14.57 -41.63 -12.74
CA LEU A 12 14.34 -40.28 -13.24
C LEU A 12 15.36 -39.37 -12.58
N ILE A 13 16.42 -39.09 -13.34
CA ILE A 13 17.31 -37.97 -13.09
C ILE A 13 16.55 -36.73 -13.55
N VAL A 14 16.19 -35.87 -12.61
CA VAL A 14 15.94 -34.45 -12.89
C VAL A 14 16.94 -33.68 -12.06
N SER A 15 18.06 -33.34 -12.70
CA SER A 15 18.97 -32.30 -12.26
C SER A 15 18.32 -30.94 -12.52
N GLY A 16 17.92 -30.26 -11.45
CA GLY A 16 17.55 -28.85 -11.43
C GLY A 16 18.24 -28.20 -10.25
N LEU A 17 18.94 -27.11 -10.50
CA LEU A 17 19.80 -26.39 -9.58
C LEU A 17 19.06 -26.04 -8.28
N GLY A 18 19.57 -26.54 -7.16
CA GLY A 18 19.24 -25.97 -5.85
C GLY A 18 19.79 -24.56 -5.80
N CYS A 19 18.92 -23.58 -6.02
CA CYS A 19 19.13 -22.23 -5.50
C CYS A 19 18.89 -22.32 -3.99
N ASP A 20 19.98 -22.48 -3.23
CA ASP A 20 20.06 -21.94 -1.87
C ASP A 20 19.55 -20.49 -1.93
N GLY A 21 18.42 -20.24 -1.28
CA GLY A 21 17.74 -18.94 -1.30
C GLY A 21 16.38 -18.95 -0.61
N GLU A 22 15.77 -20.12 -0.39
CA GLU A 22 14.60 -20.28 0.47
C GLU A 22 14.99 -20.66 1.89
N LEU A 23 15.55 -19.74 2.69
CA LEU A 23 15.53 -19.91 4.16
C LEU A 23 15.89 -18.64 4.97
N GLU A 24 15.22 -17.50 4.78
CA GLU A 24 15.26 -16.46 5.84
C GLU A 24 14.12 -15.40 5.88
N SER A 25 13.03 -15.52 5.11
CA SER A 25 12.00 -14.46 5.07
C SER A 25 10.59 -14.85 5.56
N ILE A 26 10.42 -15.93 6.34
CA ILE A 26 9.08 -16.50 6.66
C ILE A 26 8.68 -16.40 8.17
N ILE A 27 9.32 -15.56 9.01
CA ILE A 27 8.90 -15.46 10.43
C ILE A 27 9.02 -14.05 11.03
N GLU A 28 8.57 -13.01 10.34
CA GLU A 28 8.23 -11.76 11.04
C GLU A 28 6.73 -11.53 10.82
N GLY A 29 5.96 -11.58 11.92
CA GLY A 29 4.53 -11.29 11.90
C GLY A 29 4.24 -9.83 11.50
N PRO A 30 2.96 -9.43 11.44
CA PRO A 30 2.66 -8.01 11.29
C PRO A 30 3.36 -7.22 12.40
N ASP A 31 3.74 -5.99 12.09
CA ASP A 31 4.25 -5.12 13.11
C ASP A 31 3.19 -4.87 14.19
N SER A 32 3.66 -4.57 15.40
CA SER A 32 2.82 -4.12 16.49
C SER A 32 1.92 -2.98 16.05
N LYS A 33 0.73 -2.91 16.67
CA LYS A 33 -0.28 -1.93 16.33
C LYS A 33 0.28 -0.52 16.24
N ILE A 34 0.11 0.07 15.06
CA ILE A 34 0.46 1.47 14.80
C ILE A 34 -0.82 2.28 14.93
N THR A 35 -0.91 3.11 15.96
CA THR A 35 -2.11 3.90 16.22
C THR A 35 -2.07 5.23 15.47
N LEU A 36 -3.23 5.87 15.35
CA LEU A 36 -3.30 7.27 14.88
C LEU A 36 -2.46 8.21 15.76
N GLU A 37 -2.41 7.99 17.08
CA GLU A 37 -1.60 8.80 17.99
C GLU A 37 -0.10 8.67 17.66
N ASP A 38 0.38 7.45 17.42
CA ASP A 38 1.76 7.18 17.00
C ASP A 38 2.09 7.88 15.69
N ALA A 39 1.17 7.90 14.73
CA ALA A 39 1.36 8.58 13.46
C ALA A 39 1.34 10.12 13.59
N LEU A 40 0.50 10.68 14.47
CA LEU A 40 0.37 12.13 14.62
C LEU A 40 1.61 12.79 15.26
N ILE A 41 2.38 12.05 16.06
CA ILE A 41 3.60 12.57 16.70
C ILE A 41 4.85 12.52 15.80
N GLN A 42 4.73 11.93 14.61
CA GLN A 42 5.85 11.83 13.67
C GLN A 42 6.27 13.20 13.11
N ASN A 43 7.52 13.31 12.69
CA ASN A 43 8.05 14.50 12.05
C ASN A 43 7.90 14.42 10.53
N TYR A 44 6.87 15.07 9.99
CA TYR A 44 6.58 15.11 8.55
C TYR A 44 7.43 16.18 7.83
N ASN A 45 8.75 15.99 7.84
CA ASN A 45 9.72 16.93 7.28
C ASN A 45 10.08 16.68 5.82
N LEU A 46 9.66 15.54 5.25
CA LEU A 46 9.79 15.25 3.82
C LEU A 46 8.56 15.76 3.08
N GLN A 47 8.75 16.07 1.80
CA GLN A 47 7.69 16.49 0.91
C GLN A 47 7.83 15.79 -0.44
N THR A 48 6.72 15.39 -1.02
CA THR A 48 6.71 14.92 -2.41
C THR A 48 6.95 16.09 -3.37
N PRO A 49 7.74 15.90 -4.44
CA PRO A 49 8.20 17.01 -5.29
C PRO A 49 7.11 17.71 -6.10
N LEU A 50 6.03 17.01 -6.46
CA LEU A 50 4.92 17.52 -7.28
C LEU A 50 3.84 18.13 -6.40
N TYR A 51 3.20 17.32 -5.54
CA TYR A 51 2.05 17.77 -4.76
C TYR A 51 2.40 18.36 -3.40
N GLY A 52 3.63 18.18 -2.93
CA GLY A 52 4.05 18.64 -1.61
C GLY A 52 3.40 17.86 -0.47
N ILE A 53 3.02 16.60 -0.70
CA ILE A 53 2.45 15.72 0.34
C ILE A 53 3.47 15.61 1.47
N LYS A 54 3.02 15.76 2.71
CA LYS A 54 3.90 15.76 3.88
C LYS A 54 4.18 14.32 4.31
N VAL A 55 5.44 13.91 4.28
CA VAL A 55 5.82 12.50 4.51
C VAL A 55 6.68 12.37 5.75
N ALA A 56 6.36 11.36 6.56
CA ALA A 56 7.23 10.81 7.59
C ALA A 56 7.54 9.35 7.23
N ILE A 57 8.80 8.95 7.36
CA ILE A 57 9.24 7.58 7.04
C ILE A 57 9.87 7.01 8.30
N ARG A 58 9.42 5.83 8.72
CA ARG A 58 10.00 5.15 9.87
C ARG A 58 11.43 4.70 9.56
N GLU A 59 12.30 4.70 10.57
CA GLU A 59 13.74 4.48 10.39
C GLU A 59 14.14 3.10 9.86
N ASP A 60 13.25 2.11 9.96
CA ASP A 60 13.44 0.71 9.55
C ASP A 60 12.78 0.38 8.20
N VAL A 61 12.25 1.39 7.48
CA VAL A 61 11.83 1.26 6.07
C VAL A 61 13.07 1.05 5.19
N GLY A 62 13.00 0.12 4.24
CA GLY A 62 14.14 -0.34 3.44
C GLY A 62 14.36 0.45 2.15
N LEU A 63 13.30 0.99 1.56
CA LEU A 63 13.32 1.87 0.39
C LEU A 63 13.90 3.22 0.76
N ASP A 64 14.66 3.80 -0.17
CA ASP A 64 15.19 5.13 0.01
C ASP A 64 14.07 6.19 -0.03
N ALA A 65 14.27 7.26 0.73
CA ALA A 65 13.27 8.31 0.89
C ALA A 65 12.90 8.99 -0.43
N ASP A 66 13.86 9.18 -1.34
CA ASP A 66 13.63 9.82 -2.64
C ASP A 66 12.73 8.93 -3.52
N THR A 67 12.97 7.62 -3.55
CA THR A 67 12.09 6.65 -4.22
C THR A 67 10.68 6.70 -3.66
N ILE A 68 10.53 6.67 -2.32
CA ILE A 68 9.22 6.71 -1.66
C ILE A 68 8.44 7.97 -2.06
N VAL A 69 9.04 9.16 -1.93
CA VAL A 69 8.32 10.41 -2.21
C VAL A 69 7.99 10.58 -3.69
N ASN A 70 8.80 10.04 -4.60
CA ASN A 70 8.49 10.04 -6.03
C ASN A 70 7.33 9.09 -6.35
N LEU A 71 7.35 7.86 -5.84
CA LEU A 71 6.27 6.89 -6.08
C LEU A 71 4.92 7.40 -5.57
N LEU A 72 4.88 8.05 -4.40
CA LEU A 72 3.65 8.63 -3.87
C LEU A 72 3.04 9.67 -4.81
N ASP A 73 3.86 10.52 -5.45
CA ASP A 73 3.39 11.48 -6.44
C ASP A 73 2.96 10.82 -7.74
N GLU A 74 3.78 9.90 -8.28
CA GLU A 74 3.52 9.20 -9.53
C GLU A 74 2.18 8.45 -9.46
N ASP A 75 1.97 7.68 -8.40
CA ASP A 75 0.73 6.94 -8.21
C ASP A 75 -0.46 7.84 -7.89
N ALA A 76 -0.25 8.99 -7.22
CA ALA A 76 -1.32 9.96 -7.02
C ALA A 76 -1.75 10.61 -8.33
N VAL A 77 -0.81 10.91 -9.24
CA VAL A 77 -1.12 11.37 -10.59
C VAL A 77 -1.94 10.32 -11.33
N ASP A 78 -1.46 9.07 -11.36
CA ASP A 78 -2.14 7.97 -12.05
C ASP A 78 -3.58 7.78 -11.55
N PHE A 79 -3.77 7.75 -10.23
CA PHE A 79 -5.09 7.60 -9.63
C PHE A 79 -6.01 8.76 -10.02
N LEU A 80 -5.55 10.01 -9.87
CA LEU A 80 -6.39 11.18 -10.13
C LEU A 80 -6.74 11.33 -11.61
N ASP A 81 -5.79 11.07 -12.52
CA ASP A 81 -6.01 11.08 -13.97
C ASP A 81 -6.97 9.98 -14.42
N CYS A 82 -6.96 8.83 -13.74
CA CYS A 82 -7.90 7.75 -14.00
C CYS A 82 -9.30 8.06 -13.46
N GLN A 83 -9.41 8.47 -12.19
CA GLN A 83 -10.67 8.54 -11.46
C GLN A 83 -11.52 9.77 -11.83
N PHE A 84 -10.89 10.89 -12.21
CA PHE A 84 -11.58 12.16 -12.36
C PHE A 84 -11.35 12.82 -13.72
N GLU A 85 -12.41 13.38 -14.31
CA GLU A 85 -12.32 14.09 -15.60
C GLU A 85 -11.34 15.29 -15.57
N ARG A 86 -11.18 15.94 -14.41
CA ARG A 86 -10.22 17.05 -14.22
C ARG A 86 -8.79 16.56 -14.00
N GLY A 87 -8.60 15.26 -13.78
CA GLY A 87 -7.32 14.59 -13.60
C GLY A 87 -6.50 15.08 -12.42
N ALA A 88 -5.18 14.92 -12.54
CA ALA A 88 -4.14 15.29 -11.60
C ALA A 88 -4.22 16.74 -11.09
N ALA A 89 -4.84 17.65 -11.86
CA ALA A 89 -5.03 19.04 -11.44
C ALA A 89 -5.81 19.16 -10.11
N ILE A 90 -6.70 18.21 -9.81
CA ILE A 90 -7.47 18.18 -8.56
C ILE A 90 -6.54 18.14 -7.33
N GLY A 91 -5.38 17.49 -7.41
CA GLY A 91 -4.47 17.36 -6.27
C GLY A 91 -3.89 18.68 -5.76
N PHE A 92 -3.99 19.77 -6.54
CA PHE A 92 -3.44 21.08 -6.18
C PHE A 92 -4.43 22.03 -5.51
N GLU A 93 -5.71 21.67 -5.43
CA GLU A 93 -6.77 22.56 -4.97
C GLU A 93 -7.79 21.84 -4.08
N GLU A 94 -8.68 22.60 -3.44
CA GLU A 94 -9.82 22.02 -2.73
C GLU A 94 -10.77 21.36 -3.73
N PHE A 95 -11.24 20.16 -3.38
CA PHE A 95 -12.18 19.39 -4.19
C PHE A 95 -13.43 19.07 -3.37
N MET A 96 -14.61 19.26 -3.94
CA MET A 96 -15.87 18.96 -3.26
C MET A 96 -16.42 17.65 -3.77
N LEU A 97 -16.60 16.69 -2.86
CA LEU A 97 -17.27 15.43 -3.14
C LEU A 97 -18.77 15.63 -3.39
N GLY A 98 -19.41 14.63 -3.98
CA GLY A 98 -20.84 14.68 -4.30
C GLY A 98 -21.76 14.85 -3.09
N ASP A 99 -21.29 14.50 -1.89
CA ASP A 99 -22.00 14.68 -0.61
C ASP A 99 -21.78 16.06 0.04
N GLY A 100 -20.95 16.91 -0.58
CA GLY A 100 -20.58 18.23 -0.08
C GLY A 100 -19.35 18.26 0.83
N THR A 101 -18.71 17.12 1.10
CA THR A 101 -17.45 17.06 1.85
C THR A 101 -16.32 17.74 1.05
N LEU A 102 -15.53 18.58 1.73
CA LEU A 102 -14.35 19.21 1.14
C LEU A 102 -13.12 18.35 1.39
N VAL A 103 -12.39 18.05 0.32
CA VAL A 103 -11.08 17.40 0.31
C VAL A 103 -10.02 18.49 0.10
N PRO A 104 -9.09 18.70 1.05
CA PRO A 104 -8.01 19.66 0.89
C PRO A 104 -7.02 19.27 -0.24
N PRO A 105 -6.18 20.22 -0.71
CA PRO A 105 -5.08 19.90 -1.61
C PRO A 105 -4.18 18.80 -1.05
N LEU A 106 -3.52 18.01 -1.91
CA LEU A 106 -2.60 16.96 -1.48
C LEU A 106 -1.41 17.49 -0.65
N SER A 107 -1.06 18.78 -0.78
CA SER A 107 -0.06 19.42 0.10
C SER A 107 -0.44 19.46 1.58
N GLU A 108 -1.71 19.21 1.92
CA GLU A 108 -2.18 19.12 3.30
C GLU A 108 -2.12 17.70 3.85
N LEU A 109 -2.20 16.69 2.97
CA LEU A 109 -2.18 15.28 3.31
C LEU A 109 -0.88 14.90 4.01
N ARG A 110 -1.01 14.11 5.09
CA ARG A 110 0.09 13.48 5.80
C ARG A 110 0.18 12.00 5.48
N VAL A 111 1.37 11.52 5.18
CA VAL A 111 1.63 10.10 4.92
C VAL A 111 2.72 9.60 5.86
N PHE A 112 2.40 8.59 6.67
CA PHE A 112 3.36 7.89 7.50
C PHE A 112 3.69 6.53 6.89
N VAL A 113 4.93 6.37 6.43
CA VAL A 113 5.41 5.16 5.78
C VAL A 113 6.08 4.24 6.80
N VAL A 114 5.65 2.98 6.81
CA VAL A 114 6.09 1.92 7.73
C VAL A 114 6.59 0.72 6.92
N PRO A 115 7.49 -0.14 7.42
CA PRO A 115 8.18 -1.13 6.59
C PRO A 115 7.30 -2.31 6.16
N ARG A 116 6.27 -2.65 6.94
CA ARG A 116 5.48 -3.88 6.77
C ARG A 116 4.03 -3.66 7.18
N ASN A 117 3.20 -4.65 6.87
CA ASN A 117 1.83 -4.72 7.38
C ASN A 117 1.85 -4.61 8.91
N PHE A 118 0.83 -3.97 9.45
CA PHE A 118 0.73 -3.62 10.87
C PHE A 118 -0.64 -3.97 11.39
N GLU A 119 -0.73 -4.27 12.69
CA GLU A 119 -2.03 -4.37 13.34
C GLU A 119 -2.76 -3.02 13.30
N CYS A 120 -4.05 -3.03 12.97
CA CYS A 120 -4.86 -1.83 12.76
C CYS A 120 -6.30 -2.04 13.26
N ASP A 121 -7.04 -0.94 13.40
CA ASP A 121 -8.47 -0.95 13.73
C ASP A 121 -9.31 -0.59 12.49
N ALA A 122 -9.22 -1.38 11.42
CA ALA A 122 -10.08 -1.20 10.25
C ALA A 122 -11.45 -1.87 10.45
N VAL A 123 -12.45 -1.50 9.65
CA VAL A 123 -13.84 -1.98 9.79
C VAL A 123 -13.95 -3.50 9.58
N ASP A 124 -13.11 -4.06 8.70
CA ASP A 124 -13.19 -5.44 8.24
C ASP A 124 -11.91 -6.26 8.52
N ARG A 125 -10.84 -5.63 9.04
CA ARG A 125 -9.50 -6.23 9.17
C ARG A 125 -8.76 -5.76 10.41
N ASP A 126 -8.00 -6.67 10.99
CA ASP A 126 -7.09 -6.40 12.12
C ASP A 126 -5.62 -6.22 11.68
N VAL A 127 -5.32 -6.44 10.39
CA VAL A 127 -4.00 -6.26 9.79
C VAL A 127 -4.13 -5.45 8.50
N CYS A 128 -3.42 -4.34 8.44
CA CYS A 128 -3.47 -3.39 7.34
C CYS A 128 -2.13 -3.27 6.64
N SER A 129 -2.20 -3.02 5.32
CA SER A 129 -1.09 -2.51 4.52
C SER A 129 -1.25 -1.01 4.24
N GLY A 130 -2.44 -0.45 4.50
CA GLY A 130 -2.81 0.94 4.36
C GLY A 130 -4.01 1.25 5.25
N ILE A 131 -4.13 2.47 5.74
CA ILE A 131 -5.34 2.99 6.38
C ILE A 131 -5.40 4.52 6.27
N PHE A 132 -6.53 5.02 5.79
CA PHE A 132 -6.87 6.44 5.82
C PHE A 132 -7.66 6.83 7.08
N TYR A 133 -7.26 7.94 7.69
CA TYR A 133 -7.94 8.57 8.83
C TYR A 133 -8.55 9.91 8.42
N PRO A 134 -9.87 9.96 8.10
CA PRO A 134 -10.52 11.17 7.58
C PRO A 134 -10.45 12.37 8.52
N SER A 135 -10.52 12.15 9.83
CA SER A 135 -10.52 13.24 10.83
C SER A 135 -9.21 14.01 10.91
N SER A 136 -8.11 13.43 10.40
CA SER A 136 -6.77 14.00 10.47
C SER A 136 -6.10 14.23 9.12
N ASP A 137 -6.77 13.87 8.02
CA ASP A 137 -6.21 13.81 6.66
C ASP A 137 -4.82 13.15 6.66
N LEU A 138 -4.80 11.90 7.13
CA LEU A 138 -3.58 11.13 7.37
C LEU A 138 -3.73 9.71 6.84
N ILE A 139 -2.72 9.24 6.12
CA ILE A 139 -2.60 7.86 5.66
C ILE A 139 -1.39 7.22 6.35
N ILE A 140 -1.57 6.03 6.90
CA ILE A 140 -0.46 5.15 7.27
C ILE A 140 -0.37 4.09 6.17
N ILE A 141 0.81 3.88 5.62
CA ILE A 141 1.01 2.96 4.49
C ILE A 141 2.26 2.12 4.70
N ALA A 142 2.15 0.81 4.47
CA ALA A 142 3.29 -0.08 4.42
C ALA A 142 4.08 0.17 3.13
N GLU A 143 5.40 0.08 3.20
CA GLU A 143 6.33 0.23 2.08
C GLU A 143 5.91 -0.58 0.85
N ARG A 144 5.51 -1.84 1.06
CA ARG A 144 5.03 -2.72 -0.01
C ARG A 144 3.75 -2.23 -0.68
N GLY A 145 2.95 -1.41 0.00
CA GLY A 145 1.73 -0.81 -0.53
C GLY A 145 1.94 0.43 -1.39
N ILE A 146 3.19 0.90 -1.54
CA ILE A 146 3.61 2.01 -2.42
C ILE A 146 4.14 1.48 -3.78
N GLY A 147 4.39 0.17 -3.90
CA GLY A 147 5.04 -0.41 -5.09
C GLY A 147 4.10 -0.54 -6.30
N SER A 148 4.68 -0.40 -7.50
CA SER A 148 4.00 -0.46 -8.81
C SER A 148 3.71 -1.87 -9.34
N CYS A 149 4.26 -2.92 -8.70
CA CYS A 149 4.02 -4.32 -9.03
C CYS A 149 3.82 -5.15 -7.76
N GLY A 150 2.65 -5.80 -7.61
CA GLY A 150 2.35 -6.73 -6.51
C GLY A 150 0.92 -6.62 -5.98
N ASP A 151 0.65 -7.35 -4.89
CA ASP A 151 -0.67 -7.51 -4.25
C ASP A 151 -1.22 -6.17 -3.70
N LEU A 152 -1.97 -5.44 -4.53
CA LEU A 152 -2.76 -4.22 -4.26
C LEU A 152 -1.92 -2.94 -4.04
N PRO A 153 -2.07 -1.88 -4.85
CA PRO A 153 -1.43 -0.59 -4.64
C PRO A 153 -2.27 0.13 -3.58
N PHE A 154 -2.06 -0.27 -2.33
CA PHE A 154 -2.81 0.24 -1.18
C PHE A 154 -2.76 1.76 -1.11
N TRP A 155 -1.71 2.40 -1.62
CA TRP A 155 -1.67 3.86 -1.74
C TRP A 155 -2.83 4.44 -2.58
N LYS A 156 -3.09 3.90 -3.78
CA LYS A 156 -4.22 4.35 -4.63
C LYS A 156 -5.57 4.02 -3.96
N HIS A 157 -5.67 2.87 -3.28
CA HIS A 157 -6.84 2.50 -2.48
C HIS A 157 -7.13 3.52 -1.36
N GLU A 158 -6.12 3.88 -0.56
CA GLU A 158 -6.29 4.88 0.51
C GLU A 158 -6.57 6.28 -0.04
N LEU A 159 -6.02 6.64 -1.20
CA LEU A 159 -6.44 7.85 -1.92
C LEU A 159 -7.91 7.77 -2.35
N GLY A 160 -8.38 6.61 -2.80
CA GLY A 160 -9.80 6.34 -3.04
C GLY A 160 -10.65 6.75 -1.84
N HIS A 161 -10.29 6.30 -0.63
CA HIS A 161 -11.00 6.67 0.60
C HIS A 161 -10.99 8.18 0.85
N ARG A 162 -9.84 8.84 0.65
CA ARG A 162 -9.73 10.29 0.76
C ARG A 162 -10.64 11.05 -0.22
N TYR A 163 -10.82 10.49 -1.41
CA TYR A 163 -11.59 11.10 -2.50
C TYR A 163 -13.02 10.54 -2.65
N GLY A 164 -13.56 9.88 -1.62
CA GLY A 164 -14.99 9.55 -1.53
C GLY A 164 -15.36 8.07 -1.61
N MET A 165 -14.38 7.16 -1.62
CA MET A 165 -14.66 5.74 -1.40
C MET A 165 -15.03 5.51 0.06
N ALA A 166 -16.18 4.90 0.31
CA ALA A 166 -16.69 4.65 1.64
C ALA A 166 -15.78 3.71 2.42
N LEU A 167 -15.59 3.96 3.72
CA LEU A 167 -14.74 3.15 4.60
C LEU A 167 -15.27 1.73 4.82
N ASP A 168 -16.56 1.49 4.55
CA ASP A 168 -17.19 0.17 4.55
C ASP A 168 -17.19 -0.49 3.15
N HIS A 169 -16.48 0.11 2.20
CA HIS A 169 -16.32 -0.32 0.81
C HIS A 169 -17.62 -0.44 0.02
N SER A 170 -18.71 0.19 0.48
CA SER A 170 -20.04 0.07 -0.15
C SER A 170 -20.14 0.64 -1.57
N ASN A 171 -19.22 1.50 -1.98
CA ASN A 171 -19.10 2.04 -3.35
C ASN A 171 -17.73 1.76 -3.98
N GLN A 172 -16.98 0.76 -3.50
CA GLN A 172 -15.63 0.46 -4.02
C GLN A 172 -15.62 0.22 -5.53
N GLU A 173 -16.66 -0.42 -6.09
CA GLU A 173 -16.79 -0.69 -7.52
C GLU A 173 -16.66 0.57 -8.41
N GLU A 174 -16.94 1.76 -7.87
CA GLU A 174 -16.77 3.06 -8.56
C GLU A 174 -15.31 3.49 -8.69
N PHE A 175 -14.41 2.88 -7.92
CA PHE A 175 -12.99 3.21 -7.82
C PHE A 175 -12.08 2.08 -8.32
N GLU A 176 -12.54 0.82 -8.30
CA GLU A 176 -11.78 -0.39 -8.71
C GLU A 176 -10.95 -0.18 -9.99
N PRO A 177 -11.47 0.41 -11.09
CA PRO A 177 -10.69 0.60 -12.32
C PRO A 177 -9.42 1.45 -12.16
N CYS A 178 -9.33 2.26 -11.10
CA CYS A 178 -8.26 3.22 -10.85
C CYS A 178 -7.43 2.92 -9.59
N ILE A 179 -7.89 2.00 -8.74
CA ILE A 179 -7.20 1.60 -7.51
C ILE A 179 -6.64 0.17 -7.58
N ASP A 180 -7.06 -0.66 -8.54
CA ASP A 180 -6.50 -1.99 -8.73
C ASP A 180 -5.09 -1.91 -9.35
N PRO A 181 -4.16 -2.79 -8.93
CA PRO A 181 -2.85 -2.86 -9.56
C PRO A 181 -2.99 -3.42 -10.98
N PRO A 182 -2.11 -3.03 -11.92
CA PRO A 182 -1.95 -3.79 -13.15
C PRO A 182 -1.48 -5.22 -12.83
N ASP A 183 -2.00 -6.21 -13.57
CA ASP A 183 -1.52 -7.59 -13.48
C ASP A 183 0.00 -7.64 -13.69
N CYS A 184 0.71 -8.21 -12.73
CA CYS A 184 2.16 -8.41 -12.81
C CYS A 184 2.45 -9.72 -13.56
N PHE A 185 3.12 -9.63 -14.71
CA PHE A 185 3.59 -10.78 -15.51
C PHE A 185 5.06 -11.10 -15.25
#